data_AF-A0A2V7V8H2-F1
#
_entry.id   AF-A0A2V7V8H2-F1
#
_cell.length_a   1.000
_cell.length_b   1.000
_cell.length_c   1.000
_cell.angle_alpha   90.00
_cell.angle_beta   90.00
_cell.angle_gamma   90.00
#
_symmetry.space_group_name_H-M   'P 1'
#
loop_
_entity.id
_entity.type
_entity.pdbx_description
1 polymer ?
#
loop_
_entity_poly.entity_id
_entity_poly.type
_entity_poly.pdbx_seq_one_letter_code
_entity_poly.pdbx_strand_id
1 'polypeptide(L)'
;MQIVTALTGASSWKAEVLRRQPRLVRLTVTRGEWKLPVELSNQAFPHVGELKVHPVLGRLSSVENLVADLVTALADRVEPEDLADLWGFCCRERFSPRRALEVAREKAAAVFPIDLARVVSAATRADWELVRWTDPPPAEGYLGDLRHLAEQLLFLKV
;
A
#
# COMPACT_ATOMS: atom_id res chain seq x y z
N MET A 1 -11.26 -7.97 -20.22
CA MET A 1 -10.84 -7.65 -18.83
C MET A 1 -11.70 -8.47 -17.89
N GLN A 2 -11.17 -9.60 -17.37
CA GLN A 2 -11.97 -10.64 -16.69
C GLN A 2 -12.74 -10.15 -15.45
N ILE A 3 -12.19 -9.19 -14.69
CA ILE A 3 -12.87 -8.58 -13.53
C ILE A 3 -14.18 -7.89 -13.92
N VAL A 4 -14.16 -7.04 -14.97
CA VAL A 4 -15.39 -6.34 -15.41
C VAL A 4 -16.41 -7.36 -15.91
N THR A 5 -15.97 -8.36 -16.68
CA THR A 5 -16.85 -9.45 -17.14
C THR A 5 -17.45 -10.24 -15.98
N ALA A 6 -16.66 -10.57 -14.95
CA ALA A 6 -17.12 -11.26 -13.76
C ALA A 6 -18.12 -10.42 -12.94
N LEU A 7 -17.85 -9.12 -12.78
CA LEU A 7 -18.74 -8.20 -12.07
C LEU A 7 -20.05 -7.97 -12.83
N THR A 8 -20.01 -7.84 -14.16
CA THR A 8 -21.21 -7.66 -14.99
C THR A 8 -22.03 -8.94 -15.17
N GLY A 9 -21.43 -10.12 -14.97
CA GLY A 9 -22.13 -11.40 -15.03
C GLY A 9 -23.02 -11.68 -13.81
N ALA A 10 -22.76 -11.01 -12.69
CA ALA A 10 -23.59 -11.06 -11.49
C ALA A 10 -24.68 -9.97 -11.56
N SER A 11 -25.90 -10.36 -11.91
CA SER A 11 -27.07 -9.51 -12.26
C SER A 11 -27.47 -8.38 -11.28
N SER A 12 -26.82 -8.26 -10.11
CA SER A 12 -27.08 -7.21 -9.12
C SER A 12 -26.05 -6.07 -9.10
N TRP A 13 -24.96 -6.18 -9.86
CA TRP A 13 -23.91 -5.16 -9.92
C TRP A 13 -23.99 -4.35 -11.20
N LYS A 14 -23.80 -3.03 -11.10
CA LYS A 14 -23.67 -2.11 -12.24
C LYS A 14 -22.26 -1.51 -12.24
N ALA A 15 -21.68 -1.32 -13.41
CA ALA A 15 -20.38 -0.66 -13.55
C ALA A 15 -20.51 0.60 -14.40
N GLU A 16 -20.05 1.73 -13.88
CA GLU A 16 -20.01 3.02 -14.57
C GLU A 16 -18.55 3.44 -14.77
N VAL A 17 -18.13 3.66 -16.01
CA VAL A 17 -16.77 4.12 -16.32
C VAL A 17 -16.72 5.65 -16.19
N LEU A 18 -15.99 6.13 -15.19
CA LEU A 18 -15.82 7.57 -14.94
C LEU A 18 -14.72 8.18 -15.82
N ARG A 19 -13.65 7.43 -16.06
CA ARG A 19 -12.49 7.90 -16.84
C ARG A 19 -11.84 6.73 -17.57
N ARG A 20 -11.47 6.96 -18.83
CA ARG A 20 -10.70 6.01 -19.63
C ARG A 20 -9.57 6.72 -20.37
N GLN A 21 -8.35 6.29 -20.10
CA GLN A 21 -7.12 6.74 -20.73
C GLN A 21 -6.29 5.51 -21.16
N PRO A 22 -5.24 5.66 -21.99
CA PRO A 22 -4.48 4.53 -22.52
C PRO A 22 -3.92 3.57 -21.46
N ARG A 23 -3.59 4.07 -20.26
CA ARG A 23 -3.01 3.29 -19.16
C ARG A 23 -3.75 3.41 -17.82
N LEU A 24 -4.91 4.06 -17.82
CA LEU A 24 -5.69 4.29 -16.61
C LEU A 24 -7.18 4.18 -16.91
N VAL A 25 -7.88 3.34 -16.16
CA VAL A 25 -9.34 3.27 -16.17
C VAL A 25 -9.83 3.46 -14.74
N ARG A 26 -10.76 4.40 -14.54
CA ARG A 26 -11.51 4.57 -13.29
C ARG A 26 -12.96 4.24 -13.57
N LEU A 27 -13.53 3.38 -12.73
CA LEU A 27 -14.92 2.99 -12.81
C LEU A 27 -15.50 2.87 -11.39
N THR A 28 -16.81 3.04 -11.26
CA THR A 28 -17.53 2.76 -10.01
C THR A 28 -18.37 1.51 -10.22
N VAL A 29 -18.24 0.54 -9.33
CA VAL A 29 -19.12 -0.63 -9.29
C VAL A 29 -20.15 -0.40 -8.19
N THR A 30 -21.43 -0.57 -8.50
CA THR A 30 -22.53 -0.31 -7.57
C THR A 30 -23.42 -1.53 -7.37
N ARG A 31 -23.92 -1.71 -6.14
CA ARG A 31 -24.94 -2.70 -5.78
C ARG A 31 -25.84 -2.13 -4.68
N GLY A 32 -27.08 -1.79 -5.03
CA GLY A 32 -27.94 -1.01 -4.14
C GLY A 32 -27.29 0.34 -3.81
N GLU A 33 -27.19 0.66 -2.52
CA GLU A 33 -26.55 1.89 -2.03
C GLU A 33 -25.01 1.80 -1.98
N TRP A 34 -24.42 0.60 -2.11
CA TRP A 34 -22.98 0.43 -2.06
C TRP A 34 -22.31 0.90 -3.35
N LYS A 35 -21.29 1.74 -3.21
CA LYS A 35 -20.46 2.24 -4.30
C LYS A 35 -19.00 1.89 -4.04
N LEU A 36 -18.41 1.11 -4.93
CA LEU A 36 -17.00 0.74 -4.89
C LEU A 36 -16.27 1.45 -6.04
N PRO A 37 -15.46 2.48 -5.76
CA PRO A 37 -14.54 3.01 -6.76
C PRO A 37 -13.46 1.98 -7.07
N VAL A 38 -13.18 1.78 -8.35
CA VAL A 38 -12.15 0.87 -8.86
C VAL A 38 -11.26 1.64 -9.82
N GLU A 39 -9.96 1.63 -9.52
CA GLU A 39 -8.92 2.15 -10.40
C GLU A 39 -8.09 1.01 -10.96
N LEU A 40 -7.83 1.06 -12.26
CA LEU A 40 -7.02 0.09 -12.98
C LEU A 40 -5.94 0.87 -13.71
N SER A 41 -4.71 0.72 -13.24
CA SER A 41 -3.55 1.37 -13.85
C SER A 41 -2.63 0.32 -14.47
N ASN A 42 -2.07 0.64 -15.63
CA ASN A 42 -1.01 -0.15 -16.27
C ASN A 42 0.25 0.71 -16.34
N GLN A 43 0.78 1.03 -15.16
CA GLN A 43 2.00 1.81 -15.02
C GLN A 43 3.20 0.90 -15.27
N ALA A 44 4.09 1.32 -16.17
CA ALA A 44 5.33 0.60 -16.47
C ALA A 44 6.41 1.04 -15.47
N PHE A 45 6.22 0.72 -14.19
CA PHE A 45 7.27 0.86 -13.19
C PHE A 45 8.04 -0.45 -13.05
N PRO A 46 9.31 -0.40 -12.61
CA PRO A 46 10.06 -1.61 -12.28
C PRO A 46 9.26 -2.43 -11.26
N HIS A 47 8.99 -3.71 -11.54
CA HIS A 47 8.32 -4.60 -10.60
C HIS A 47 9.37 -5.40 -9.82
N VAL A 48 9.22 -5.49 -8.50
CA VAL A 48 10.11 -6.28 -7.64
C VAL A 48 9.43 -7.57 -7.21
N GLY A 49 10.11 -8.71 -7.27
CA GLY A 49 9.53 -10.00 -6.87
C GLY A 49 8.54 -10.60 -7.88
N GLU A 50 7.95 -11.73 -7.51
CA GLU A 50 7.16 -12.56 -8.42
C GLU A 50 5.69 -12.15 -8.49
N LEU A 51 5.14 -12.09 -9.71
CA LEU A 51 3.72 -11.84 -9.93
C LEU A 51 2.91 -13.08 -9.54
N LYS A 52 1.89 -12.90 -8.70
CA LYS A 52 0.94 -13.96 -8.35
C LYS A 52 -0.25 -13.92 -9.29
N VAL A 53 -0.57 -15.04 -9.95
CA VAL A 53 -1.77 -15.11 -10.81
C VAL A 53 -2.97 -15.60 -9.99
N HIS A 54 -3.94 -14.71 -9.78
CA HIS A 54 -5.22 -15.03 -9.16
C HIS A 54 -6.26 -15.39 -10.24
N PRO A 55 -7.06 -16.46 -10.06
CA PRO A 55 -8.00 -16.94 -11.08
C PRO A 55 -9.07 -15.91 -11.48
N VAL A 56 -9.40 -14.98 -10.58
CA VAL A 56 -10.42 -13.94 -10.82
C VAL A 56 -9.81 -12.56 -11.06
N LEU A 57 -8.75 -12.23 -10.33
CA LEU A 57 -8.19 -10.87 -10.31
C LEU A 57 -7.06 -10.71 -11.34
N GLY A 58 -6.61 -11.81 -11.95
CA GLY A 58 -5.48 -11.80 -12.86
C GLY A 58 -4.16 -11.67 -12.11
N ARG A 59 -3.22 -10.92 -12.68
CA ARG A 59 -1.89 -10.71 -12.09
C ARG A 59 -2.01 -9.77 -10.89
N LEU A 60 -1.62 -10.27 -9.72
CA LEU A 60 -1.44 -9.54 -8.49
C LEU A 60 0.05 -9.26 -8.27
N SER A 61 0.31 -8.15 -7.61
CA SER A 61 1.66 -7.76 -7.24
C SER A 61 2.20 -8.65 -6.11
N SER A 62 3.52 -8.73 -5.99
CA SER A 62 4.20 -9.36 -4.86
C SER A 62 4.08 -8.48 -3.61
N VAL A 63 4.31 -9.06 -2.43
CA VAL A 63 4.39 -8.28 -1.18
C VAL A 63 5.58 -7.32 -1.26
N GLU A 64 6.70 -7.76 -1.82
CA GLU A 64 7.91 -6.96 -2.02
C GLU A 64 7.63 -5.71 -2.85
N ASN A 65 6.87 -5.85 -3.93
CA ASN A 65 6.53 -4.72 -4.79
C ASN A 65 5.59 -3.74 -4.09
N LEU A 66 4.59 -4.24 -3.36
CA LEU A 66 3.66 -3.41 -2.59
C LEU A 66 4.40 -2.61 -1.52
N VAL A 67 5.30 -3.26 -0.76
CA VAL A 67 6.14 -2.59 0.23
C VAL A 67 7.08 -1.57 -0.44
N ALA A 68 7.65 -1.90 -1.59
CA ALA A 68 8.51 -0.97 -2.33
C ALA A 68 7.76 0.29 -2.77
N ASP A 69 6.52 0.13 -3.29
CA ASP A 69 5.66 1.26 -3.67
C ASP A 69 5.29 2.10 -2.45
N LEU A 70 4.92 1.45 -1.35
CA LEU A 70 4.56 2.09 -0.09
C LEU A 70 5.71 2.93 0.49
N VAL A 71 6.91 2.35 0.59
CA VAL A 71 8.10 3.04 1.11
C VAL A 71 8.50 4.20 0.19
N THR A 72 8.40 4.01 -1.13
CA THR A 72 8.67 5.08 -2.09
C THR A 72 7.68 6.23 -1.94
N ALA A 73 6.40 5.94 -1.70
CA ALA A 73 5.37 6.95 -1.44
C ALA A 73 5.65 7.69 -0.12
N LEU A 74 5.96 6.97 0.96
CA LEU A 74 6.30 7.55 2.28
C LEU A 74 7.52 8.48 2.26
N ALA A 75 8.45 8.24 1.32
CA ALA A 75 9.61 9.11 1.13
C ALA A 75 9.25 10.45 0.46
N ASP A 76 8.14 10.52 -0.26
CA ASP A 76 7.67 11.71 -0.99
C ASP A 76 6.57 12.47 -0.22
N ARG A 77 5.62 11.73 0.38
CA ARG A 77 4.51 12.28 1.16
C ARG A 77 4.20 11.40 2.38
N VAL A 78 3.58 11.97 3.40
CA VAL A 78 3.17 11.23 4.60
C VAL A 78 1.65 11.23 4.67
N GLU A 79 1.04 10.09 4.40
CA GLU A 79 -0.38 9.84 4.65
C GLU A 79 -0.53 8.88 5.83
N PRO A 80 -1.47 9.11 6.76
CA PRO A 80 -1.66 8.23 7.92
C PRO A 80 -1.91 6.75 7.57
N GLU A 81 -2.62 6.50 6.46
CA GLU A 81 -2.90 5.15 5.97
C GLU A 81 -1.62 4.43 5.51
N ASP A 82 -0.68 5.15 4.89
CA ASP A 82 0.60 4.59 4.47
C ASP A 82 1.47 4.18 5.68
N LEU A 83 1.42 4.95 6.77
CA LEU A 83 2.09 4.57 8.04
C LEU A 83 1.47 3.32 8.67
N ALA A 84 0.14 3.20 8.62
CA ALA A 84 -0.58 2.04 9.11
C ALA A 84 -0.26 0.78 8.31
N ASP A 85 -0.18 0.89 6.98
CA ASP A 85 0.21 -0.21 6.11
C ASP A 85 1.66 -0.64 6.36
N LEU A 86 2.59 0.32 6.55
CA LEU A 86 3.99 0.00 6.84
C LEU A 86 4.12 -0.72 8.19
N TRP A 87 3.39 -0.27 9.21
CA TRP A 87 3.28 -0.97 10.48
C TRP A 87 2.68 -2.38 10.30
N GLY A 88 1.64 -2.52 9.49
CA GLY A 88 1.03 -3.81 9.17
C GLY A 88 2.05 -4.79 8.59
N PHE A 89 2.78 -4.37 7.55
CA PHE A 89 3.81 -5.20 6.93
C PHE A 89 4.96 -5.52 7.89
N CYS A 90 5.56 -4.52 8.53
CA CYS A 90 6.79 -4.70 9.30
C CYS A 90 6.56 -5.28 10.70
N CYS A 91 5.51 -4.84 11.40
CA CYS A 91 5.29 -5.16 12.81
C CYS A 91 4.34 -6.35 13.00
N ARG A 92 3.30 -6.50 12.15
CA ARG A 92 2.37 -7.63 12.24
C ARG A 92 2.80 -8.82 11.39
N GLU A 93 3.04 -8.57 10.11
CA GLU A 93 3.41 -9.62 9.14
C GLU A 93 4.92 -9.92 9.14
N ARG A 94 5.69 -9.22 9.98
CA ARG A 94 7.14 -9.41 10.19
C ARG A 94 7.96 -9.28 8.91
N PHE A 95 7.50 -8.48 7.96
CA PHE A 95 8.29 -8.13 6.78
C PHE A 95 9.53 -7.35 7.22
N SER A 96 10.71 -7.76 6.74
CA SER A 96 11.98 -7.18 7.21
C SER A 96 12.10 -5.70 6.82
N PRO A 97 12.35 -4.78 7.77
CA PRO A 97 12.57 -3.37 7.47
C PRO A 97 13.79 -3.14 6.57
N ARG A 98 14.83 -3.98 6.72
CA ARG A 98 15.98 -4.01 5.81
C ARG A 98 15.53 -4.34 4.39
N ARG A 99 14.74 -5.41 4.23
CA ARG A 99 14.28 -5.81 2.90
C ARG A 99 13.36 -4.75 2.30
N ALA A 100 12.51 -4.11 3.11
CA ALA A 100 11.62 -3.03 2.68
C ALA A 100 12.40 -1.87 2.04
N LEU A 101 13.50 -1.45 2.68
CA LEU A 101 14.39 -0.43 2.11
C LEU A 101 15.12 -0.91 0.86
N GLU A 102 15.62 -2.14 0.84
CA GLU A 102 16.32 -2.70 -0.33
C GLU A 102 15.40 -2.70 -1.57
N VAL A 103 14.19 -3.23 -1.45
CA VAL A 103 13.23 -3.29 -2.57
C VAL A 103 12.74 -1.90 -3.00
N ALA A 104 12.62 -0.96 -2.05
CA ALA A 104 12.28 0.42 -2.38
C ALA A 104 13.41 1.10 -3.17
N ARG A 105 14.67 0.85 -2.80
CA ARG A 105 15.85 1.40 -3.50
C ARG A 105 16.06 0.80 -4.89
N GLU A 106 15.65 -0.46 -5.11
CA GLU A 106 15.59 -1.07 -6.44
C GLU A 106 14.63 -0.30 -7.38
N LYS A 107 13.58 0.34 -6.83
CA LYS A 107 12.63 1.19 -7.58
C LYS A 107 13.03 2.65 -7.67
N ALA A 108 13.48 3.23 -6.55
CA ALA A 108 13.79 4.64 -6.41
C ALA A 108 15.07 4.81 -5.60
N ALA A 109 16.17 5.13 -6.30
CA ALA A 109 17.49 5.25 -5.70
C ALA A 109 17.59 6.32 -4.57
N ALA A 110 16.65 7.26 -4.52
CA ALA A 110 16.60 8.36 -3.54
C ALA A 110 15.92 7.99 -2.21
N VAL A 111 15.57 6.72 -1.98
CA VAL A 111 15.04 6.27 -0.69
C VAL A 111 16.19 6.04 0.30
N PHE A 112 16.28 6.87 1.34
CA PHE A 112 17.29 6.76 2.39
C PHE A 112 16.70 6.30 3.72
N PRO A 113 17.41 5.44 4.48
CA PRO A 113 16.93 4.94 5.78
C PRO A 113 16.60 6.04 6.78
N ILE A 114 17.40 7.11 6.83
CA ILE A 114 17.23 8.20 7.78
C ILE A 114 15.97 9.02 7.50
N ASP A 115 15.63 9.23 6.22
CA ASP A 115 14.42 9.95 5.84
C ASP A 115 13.17 9.14 6.19
N LEU A 116 13.19 7.83 5.90
CA LEU A 116 12.10 6.93 6.27
C LEU A 116 11.96 6.85 7.80
N ALA A 117 13.07 6.71 8.54
CA ALA A 117 13.04 6.68 10.00
C ALA A 117 12.47 7.97 10.60
N ARG A 118 12.82 9.14 10.04
CA ARG A 118 12.27 10.43 10.46
C ARG A 118 10.75 10.48 10.24
N VAL A 119 10.26 10.07 9.08
CA VAL A 119 8.83 10.04 8.78
C VAL A 119 8.09 9.10 9.73
N VAL A 120 8.61 7.88 9.91
CA VAL A 120 7.99 6.84 10.74
C VAL A 120 7.97 7.23 12.22
N SER A 121 9.06 7.81 12.74
CA SER A 121 9.12 8.25 14.15
C SER A 121 8.28 9.49 14.46
N ALA A 122 7.88 10.25 13.44
CA ALA A 122 7.05 11.44 13.58
C ALA A 122 5.55 11.12 13.70
N ALA A 123 5.14 9.85 13.58
CA ALA A 123 3.75 9.45 13.70
C ALA A 123 3.14 9.89 15.04
N THR A 124 1.94 10.43 14.97
CA THR A 124 1.20 10.97 16.12
C THR A 124 -0.10 10.23 16.36
N ARG A 125 -0.71 10.49 17.51
CA ARG A 125 -2.06 10.00 17.81
C ARG A 125 -3.10 10.53 16.82
N ALA A 126 -2.96 11.76 16.34
CA ALA A 126 -3.86 12.33 15.34
C ALA A 126 -3.80 11.56 14.02
N ASP A 127 -2.62 11.10 13.60
CA ASP A 127 -2.47 10.24 12.42
C ASP A 127 -3.22 8.92 12.62
N TRP A 128 -3.05 8.28 13.78
CA TRP A 128 -3.76 7.05 14.12
C TRP A 128 -5.30 7.22 14.08
N GLU A 129 -5.81 8.38 14.50
CA GLU A 129 -7.25 8.70 14.50
C GLU A 129 -7.82 8.89 13.08
N LEU A 130 -6.98 9.25 12.11
CA LEU A 130 -7.39 9.44 10.71
C LEU A 130 -7.51 8.13 9.93
N VAL A 131 -6.86 7.06 10.42
CA VAL A 131 -6.89 5.74 9.76
C VAL A 131 -8.24 5.06 10.00
N ARG A 132 -8.82 4.53 8.93
CA ARG A 132 -10.11 3.82 8.98
C ARG A 132 -9.93 2.35 9.38
N TRP A 133 -9.62 2.13 10.64
CA TRP A 133 -9.41 0.78 11.18
C TRP A 133 -10.68 -0.08 11.12
N THR A 134 -10.52 -1.35 10.74
CA THR A 134 -11.57 -2.37 10.95
C THR A 134 -11.50 -2.92 12.37
N ASP A 135 -10.29 -3.20 12.86
CA ASP A 135 -9.99 -3.63 14.23
C ASP A 135 -8.74 -2.85 14.70
N PRO A 136 -8.92 -1.73 15.44
CA PRO A 136 -7.84 -0.80 15.72
C PRO A 136 -6.86 -1.36 16.77
N PRO A 137 -5.54 -1.31 16.53
CA PRO A 137 -4.57 -1.58 17.59
C PRO A 137 -4.63 -0.48 18.67
N PRO A 138 -4.23 -0.77 19.92
CA PRO A 138 -4.04 0.28 20.92
C PRO A 138 -3.08 1.34 20.38
N ALA A 139 -3.49 2.61 20.40
CA ALA A 139 -2.72 3.70 19.79
C ALA A 139 -1.29 3.80 20.33
N GLU A 140 -1.10 3.62 21.63
CA GLU A 140 0.24 3.64 22.24
C GLU A 140 1.13 2.47 21.77
N GLY A 141 0.53 1.29 21.53
CA GLY A 141 1.24 0.14 20.99
C GLY A 141 1.68 0.40 19.55
N TYR A 142 0.77 0.88 18.72
CA TYR A 142 1.06 1.29 17.34
C TYR A 142 2.19 2.32 17.25
N LEU A 143 2.10 3.40 18.06
CA LEU A 143 3.13 4.44 18.08
C LEU A 143 4.46 3.94 18.65
N GLY A 144 4.43 3.01 19.62
CA GLY A 144 5.62 2.36 20.15
C GLY A 144 6.31 1.48 19.12
N ASP A 145 5.54 0.69 18.38
CA ASP A 145 6.03 -0.16 17.30
C ASP A 145 6.67 0.65 16.17
N LEU A 146 6.03 1.75 15.75
CA LEU A 146 6.61 2.65 14.75
C LEU A 146 7.91 3.30 15.23
N ARG A 147 7.97 3.73 16.50
CA ARG A 147 9.22 4.25 17.08
C ARG A 147 10.34 3.20 17.05
N HIS A 148 10.02 1.97 17.43
CA HIS A 148 10.99 0.87 17.38
C HIS A 148 11.42 0.55 15.94
N LEU A 149 10.48 0.57 14.99
CA LEU A 149 10.78 0.42 13.56
C LEU A 149 11.73 1.52 13.07
N ALA A 150 11.50 2.78 13.45
CA ALA A 150 12.39 3.88 13.11
C ALA A 150 13.80 3.68 13.67
N GLU A 151 13.94 3.23 14.93
CA GLU A 151 15.24 2.89 15.52
C GLU A 151 15.95 1.80 14.70
N GLN A 152 15.24 0.73 14.34
CA GLN A 152 15.80 -0.34 13.51
C GLN A 152 16.35 0.20 12.18
N LEU A 153 15.59 1.08 11.52
CA LEU A 153 16.00 1.71 10.26
C LEU A 153 17.27 2.56 10.40
N LEU A 154 17.44 3.28 11.53
CA LEU A 154 18.64 4.08 11.80
C LEU A 154 19.92 3.25 12.00
N PHE A 155 19.80 2.03 12.53
CA PHE A 155 20.93 1.14 12.76
C PHE A 155 21.24 0.19 11.59
N LEU A 156 20.50 0.29 10.48
CA LEU A 156 20.83 -0.47 9.29
C LEU A 156 22.16 0.01 8.72
N LYS A 157 23.16 -0.87 8.71
CA LYS A 157 24.31 -0.72 7.84
C LYS A 157 23.82 -0.94 6.41
N VAL A 158 23.92 0.11 5.60
CA VAL A 158 23.49 0.20 4.21
C VAL A 158 24.70 0.34 3.30
#